data_AF-A0A7J4NP12-F1
#
_entry.id   AF-A0A7J4NP12-F1
#
_cell.length_a   1.000
_cell.length_b   1.000
_cell.length_c   1.000
_cell.angle_alpha   90.00
_cell.angle_beta   90.00
_cell.angle_gamma   90.00
#
_symmetry.space_group_name_H-M   'P 1'
#
loop_
_entity.id
_entity.type
_entity.pdbx_description
1 polymer ?
#
loop_
_entity_poly.entity_id
_entity_poly.type
_entity_poly.pdbx_seq_one_letter_code
_entity_poly.pdbx_strand_id
1 'polypeptide(L)'
;PEIVSDGSGFRLDEARHLLLDVEPTPITYGLGSVAADEDLDRLALLTGANSGGKTTLLETIAMCVLLTHAGLPIPATHGRVSLVDELHMLAKVSGTQSAGALERTLIRLADVFTSPSVKLVLADELEAITEPGAAARILSGLLDAAMSNPSSSVVLVTHIGDQIQSRSGDDLRIDGIEARGLDENLELIVDRTPKRGLLARSTPELIVRRLAARSEGPASDLFNRLAERFTD
;
A
#
# COMPACT_ATOMS: atom_id res chain seq x y z
N PRO A 1 -10.27 0.77 20.64
CA PRO A 1 -8.90 0.32 20.32
C PRO A 1 -8.08 0.26 21.62
N GLU A 2 -7.14 -0.67 21.72
CA GLU A 2 -6.11 -0.63 22.75
C GLU A 2 -5.04 0.37 22.32
N ILE A 3 -4.71 1.32 23.18
CA ILE A 3 -3.64 2.30 22.96
C ILE A 3 -2.39 1.73 23.63
N VAL A 4 -1.30 1.61 22.87
CA VAL A 4 -0.01 1.15 23.38
C VAL A 4 0.91 2.36 23.48
N SER A 5 1.39 2.65 24.70
CA SER A 5 2.30 3.77 24.97
C SER A 5 3.73 3.49 24.52
N ASP A 6 4.17 2.24 24.67
CA ASP A 6 5.54 1.81 24.41
C ASP A 6 5.54 0.76 23.29
N GLY A 7 5.95 1.18 22.09
CA GLY A 7 5.99 0.32 20.91
C GLY A 7 6.02 1.11 19.61
N SER A 8 5.80 0.42 18.49
CA SER A 8 5.64 1.04 17.17
C SER A 8 4.57 0.32 16.36
N GLY A 9 3.91 1.09 15.49
CA GLY A 9 2.97 0.58 14.49
C GLY A 9 1.56 0.31 15.00
N PHE A 10 0.90 -0.70 14.42
CA PHE A 10 -0.51 -0.99 14.63
C PHE A 10 -0.85 -2.47 14.36
N ARG A 11 -1.98 -2.91 14.89
CA ARG A 11 -2.71 -4.11 14.48
C ARG A 11 -4.19 -3.77 14.34
N LEU A 12 -4.78 -4.14 13.22
CA LEU A 12 -6.19 -3.91 12.92
C LEU A 12 -6.80 -5.24 12.47
N ASP A 13 -7.79 -5.75 13.21
CA ASP A 13 -8.48 -7.00 12.90
C ASP A 13 -9.88 -6.70 12.35
N GLU A 14 -10.15 -7.15 11.13
CA GLU A 14 -11.41 -6.92 10.42
C GLU A 14 -11.82 -5.43 10.34
N ALA A 15 -10.84 -4.54 10.11
CA ALA A 15 -11.08 -3.11 10.00
C ALA A 15 -11.77 -2.73 8.68
N ARG A 16 -12.60 -1.69 8.72
CA ARG A 16 -13.45 -1.27 7.62
C ARG A 16 -13.31 0.23 7.36
N HIS A 17 -13.25 0.62 6.10
CA HIS A 17 -13.23 2.02 5.72
C HIS A 17 -14.63 2.64 5.82
N LEU A 18 -14.80 3.71 6.61
CA LEU A 18 -16.13 4.28 6.92
C LEU A 18 -16.72 5.13 5.79
N LEU A 19 -15.88 5.65 4.88
CA LEU A 19 -16.29 6.61 3.86
C LEU A 19 -16.41 6.00 2.46
N LEU A 20 -16.50 4.67 2.35
CA LEU A 20 -16.77 4.05 1.06
C LEU A 20 -18.28 4.10 0.75
N ASP A 21 -18.62 4.41 -0.50
CA ASP A 21 -20.01 4.38 -1.00
C ASP A 21 -20.53 2.95 -1.30
N VAL A 22 -19.84 1.94 -0.77
CA VAL A 22 -20.14 0.51 -0.92
C VAL A 22 -19.91 -0.19 0.41
N GLU A 23 -20.46 -1.38 0.57
CA GLU A 23 -20.20 -2.21 1.76
C GLU A 23 -18.68 -2.48 1.85
N PRO A 24 -17.99 -1.98 2.89
CA PRO A 24 -16.54 -2.11 2.99
C PRO A 24 -16.16 -3.55 3.31
N THR A 25 -15.29 -4.14 2.48
CA THR A 25 -14.67 -5.44 2.81
C THR A 25 -13.77 -5.25 4.03
N PRO A 26 -13.93 -6.05 5.10
CA PRO A 26 -13.04 -5.97 6.26
C PRO A 26 -11.63 -6.43 5.86
N ILE A 27 -10.62 -5.81 6.48
CA ILE A 27 -9.21 -6.16 6.29
C ILE A 27 -8.53 -6.45 7.61
N THR A 28 -7.53 -7.34 7.59
CA THR A 28 -6.70 -7.61 8.75
C THR A 28 -5.23 -7.32 8.44
N TYR A 29 -4.66 -6.31 9.10
CA TYR A 29 -3.30 -5.84 8.79
C TYR A 29 -2.55 -5.34 10.02
N GLY A 30 -1.24 -5.52 10.03
CA GLY A 30 -0.38 -5.09 11.12
C GLY A 30 1.04 -4.77 10.67
N LEU A 31 1.69 -3.93 11.48
CA LEU A 31 3.06 -3.49 11.30
C LEU A 31 3.63 -3.11 12.69
N GLY A 32 4.90 -3.39 12.94
CA GLY A 32 5.63 -2.94 14.11
C GLY A 32 5.39 -3.78 15.36
N SER A 33 6.02 -3.35 16.47
CA SER A 33 6.12 -4.14 17.70
C SER A 33 4.80 -4.40 18.43
N VAL A 34 3.73 -3.67 18.08
CA VAL A 34 2.38 -3.87 18.66
C VAL A 34 1.55 -4.88 17.86
N ALA A 35 2.08 -5.34 16.72
CA ALA A 35 1.44 -6.28 15.83
C ALA A 35 1.65 -7.75 16.25
N ALA A 36 1.15 -8.67 15.43
CA ALA A 36 1.39 -10.10 15.61
C ALA A 36 2.84 -10.47 15.24
N ASP A 37 3.31 -11.66 15.63
CA ASP A 37 4.69 -12.10 15.42
C ASP A 37 5.13 -12.07 13.94
N GLU A 38 4.20 -12.30 13.01
CA GLU A 38 4.44 -12.22 11.55
C GLU A 38 4.48 -10.79 10.99
N ASP A 39 4.19 -9.79 11.84
CA ASP A 39 3.99 -8.39 11.45
C ASP A 39 4.99 -7.41 12.11
N LEU A 40 6.03 -7.91 12.79
CA LEU A 40 6.90 -7.11 13.66
C LEU A 40 7.81 -6.11 12.93
N ASP A 41 7.94 -6.22 11.61
CA ASP A 41 8.70 -5.28 10.79
C ASP A 41 8.18 -3.85 10.93
N ARG A 42 9.09 -2.88 10.86
CA ARG A 42 8.73 -1.44 10.79
C ARG A 42 8.56 -0.94 9.36
N LEU A 43 8.87 -1.76 8.36
CA LEU A 43 8.71 -1.46 6.95
C LEU A 43 8.00 -2.61 6.26
N ALA A 44 6.93 -2.30 5.53
CA ALA A 44 6.30 -3.22 4.60
C ALA A 44 6.12 -2.54 3.24
N LEU A 45 6.54 -3.21 2.18
CA LEU A 45 6.12 -2.86 0.83
C LEU A 45 4.79 -3.55 0.52
N LEU A 46 3.83 -2.82 -0.02
CA LEU A 46 2.54 -3.36 -0.43
C LEU A 46 2.43 -3.35 -1.96
N THR A 47 2.31 -4.54 -2.53
CA THR A 47 2.27 -4.79 -3.98
C THR A 47 0.93 -5.41 -4.38
N GLY A 48 0.68 -5.50 -5.70
CA GLY A 48 -0.46 -6.23 -6.24
C GLY A 48 -1.39 -5.40 -7.12
N ALA A 49 -2.58 -5.95 -7.38
CA ALA A 49 -3.46 -5.49 -8.45
C ALA A 49 -3.89 -4.01 -8.32
N ASN A 50 -3.90 -3.30 -9.45
CA ASN A 50 -4.61 -2.02 -9.57
C ASN A 50 -6.10 -2.27 -9.30
N SER A 51 -6.72 -1.39 -8.49
CA SER A 51 -8.08 -1.59 -7.93
C SER A 51 -8.21 -2.71 -6.87
N GLY A 52 -7.09 -3.23 -6.35
CA GLY A 52 -7.11 -4.17 -5.22
C GLY A 52 -7.43 -3.54 -3.85
N GLY A 53 -7.52 -2.21 -3.77
CA GLY A 53 -7.79 -1.49 -2.53
C GLY A 53 -6.55 -1.11 -1.71
N LYS A 54 -5.35 -1.09 -2.33
CA LYS A 54 -4.09 -0.70 -1.66
C LYS A 54 -4.15 0.72 -1.06
N THR A 55 -4.59 1.71 -1.83
CA THR A 55 -4.82 3.08 -1.35
C THR A 55 -5.85 3.11 -0.23
N THR A 56 -6.99 2.44 -0.43
CA THR A 56 -8.06 2.33 0.58
C THR A 56 -7.57 1.65 1.87
N LEU A 57 -6.63 0.70 1.79
CA LEU A 57 -6.01 0.11 2.97
C LEU A 57 -5.19 1.16 3.73
N LEU A 58 -4.35 1.95 3.05
CA LEU A 58 -3.61 3.05 3.69
C LEU A 58 -4.57 4.06 4.36
N GLU A 59 -5.64 4.44 3.67
CA GLU A 59 -6.68 5.33 4.22
C GLU A 59 -7.39 4.70 5.43
N THR A 60 -7.64 3.39 5.40
CA THR A 60 -8.26 2.66 6.51
C THR A 60 -7.33 2.66 7.74
N ILE A 61 -6.04 2.42 7.53
CA ILE A 61 -5.02 2.48 8.59
C ILE A 61 -4.98 3.89 9.17
N ALA A 62 -4.83 4.91 8.33
CA ALA A 62 -4.77 6.32 8.74
C ALA A 62 -6.01 6.71 9.55
N MET A 63 -7.21 6.34 9.06
CA MET A 63 -8.47 6.59 9.75
C MET A 63 -8.52 5.92 11.12
N CYS A 64 -8.12 4.65 11.24
CA CYS A 64 -8.10 3.94 12.53
C CYS A 64 -7.10 4.58 13.51
N VAL A 65 -5.93 5.00 13.03
CA VAL A 65 -4.93 5.71 13.85
C VAL A 65 -5.49 7.04 14.34
N LEU A 66 -6.08 7.85 13.44
CA LEU A 66 -6.68 9.14 13.80
C LEU A 66 -7.83 9.00 14.79
N LEU A 67 -8.74 8.05 14.59
CA LEU A 67 -9.84 7.77 15.52
C LEU A 67 -9.30 7.35 16.89
N THR A 68 -8.24 6.54 16.92
CA THR A 68 -7.59 6.12 18.17
C THR A 68 -7.00 7.33 18.91
N HIS A 69 -6.28 8.21 18.21
CA HIS A 69 -5.73 9.45 18.78
C HIS A 69 -6.81 10.44 19.23
N ALA A 70 -8.00 10.40 18.62
CA ALA A 70 -9.16 11.18 19.03
C ALA A 70 -9.91 10.57 20.24
N GLY A 71 -9.48 9.41 20.75
CA GLY A 71 -10.18 8.70 21.83
C GLY A 71 -11.51 8.08 21.40
N LEU A 72 -11.69 7.83 20.10
CA LEU A 72 -12.91 7.28 19.52
C LEU A 72 -12.80 5.76 19.27
N PRO A 73 -13.93 5.04 19.22
CA PRO A 73 -13.97 3.68 18.68
C PRO A 73 -13.44 3.64 17.24
N ILE A 74 -12.76 2.55 16.89
CA ILE A 74 -12.34 2.27 15.50
C ILE A 74 -13.32 1.30 14.84
N PRO A 75 -13.50 1.37 13.52
CA PRO A 75 -14.36 0.46 12.76
C PRO A 75 -13.67 -0.89 12.52
N ALA A 76 -13.33 -1.61 13.59
CA ALA A 76 -12.65 -2.90 13.56
C ALA A 76 -13.20 -3.80 14.67
N THR A 77 -13.01 -5.12 14.55
CA THR A 77 -13.37 -6.05 15.64
C THR A 77 -12.44 -5.89 16.83
N HIS A 78 -11.14 -5.79 16.56
CA HIS A 78 -10.09 -5.46 17.52
C HIS A 78 -9.06 -4.56 16.86
N GLY A 79 -8.34 -3.79 17.66
CA GLY A 79 -7.16 -3.11 17.16
C GLY A 79 -6.29 -2.55 18.26
N ARG A 80 -4.99 -2.57 18.00
CA ARG A 80 -3.92 -2.00 18.81
C ARG A 80 -3.23 -0.93 18.00
N VAL A 81 -3.02 0.24 18.58
CA VAL A 81 -2.32 1.34 17.91
C VAL A 81 -1.30 1.91 18.87
N SER A 82 -0.05 1.99 18.42
CA SER A 82 0.99 2.75 19.11
C SER A 82 0.78 4.24 18.87
N LEU A 83 0.98 5.07 19.89
CA LEU A 83 0.92 6.52 19.70
C LEU A 83 2.05 6.99 18.76
N VAL A 84 1.70 7.89 17.85
CA VAL A 84 2.64 8.60 16.97
C VAL A 84 2.52 10.11 17.17
N ASP A 85 3.65 10.82 17.08
CA ASP A 85 3.68 12.28 17.04
C ASP A 85 3.28 12.79 15.65
N GLU A 86 3.57 12.02 14.60
CA GLU A 86 3.35 12.39 13.21
C GLU A 86 2.72 11.25 12.41
N LEU A 87 1.64 11.54 11.68
CA LEU A 87 1.05 10.66 10.68
C LEU A 87 1.21 11.30 9.30
N HIS A 88 1.96 10.66 8.42
CA HIS A 88 2.21 11.16 7.06
C HIS A 88 1.49 10.30 6.03
N MET A 89 0.53 10.88 5.32
CA MET A 89 -0.04 10.32 4.09
C MET A 89 0.63 10.97 2.88
N LEU A 90 1.43 10.20 2.15
CA LEU A 90 2.22 10.68 1.01
C LEU A 90 1.73 10.00 -0.26
N ALA A 91 0.95 10.70 -1.07
CA ALA A 91 0.47 10.19 -2.35
C ALA A 91 1.18 10.85 -3.53
N LYS A 92 1.08 10.22 -4.70
CA LYS A 92 1.50 10.76 -5.98
C LYS A 92 1.11 12.23 -6.17
N VAL A 93 2.09 13.07 -6.52
CA VAL A 93 1.86 14.48 -6.88
C VAL A 93 1.04 14.55 -8.16
N SER A 94 -0.22 14.96 -8.04
CA SER A 94 -1.12 15.19 -9.15
C SER A 94 -0.96 16.63 -9.64
N GLY A 95 -0.61 16.85 -10.92
CA GLY A 95 -0.77 18.17 -11.56
C GLY A 95 0.47 18.98 -11.92
N THR A 96 1.71 18.49 -11.78
CA THR A 96 2.88 19.08 -12.48
C THR A 96 3.93 18.02 -12.81
N GLN A 97 4.04 17.61 -14.08
CA GLN A 97 5.12 16.75 -14.57
C GLN A 97 6.41 17.55 -14.83
N SER A 98 6.85 18.34 -13.85
CA SER A 98 8.13 19.03 -13.92
C SER A 98 9.17 18.29 -13.08
N ALA A 99 10.45 18.37 -13.48
CA ALA A 99 11.57 17.78 -12.74
C ALA A 99 11.58 18.16 -11.24
N GLY A 100 11.08 19.36 -10.91
CA GLY A 100 10.96 19.81 -9.51
C GLY A 100 9.92 19.07 -8.67
N ALA A 101 8.97 18.33 -9.27
CA ALA A 101 8.00 17.55 -8.49
C ALA A 101 8.63 16.34 -7.79
N LEU A 102 9.54 15.65 -8.48
CA LEU A 102 10.33 14.58 -7.88
C LEU A 102 11.24 15.14 -6.78
N GLU A 103 11.99 16.20 -7.08
CA GLU A 103 12.89 16.85 -6.11
C GLU A 103 12.16 17.24 -4.82
N ARG A 104 11.00 17.91 -4.93
CA ARG A 104 10.17 18.26 -3.76
C ARG A 104 9.71 17.04 -2.96
N THR A 105 9.38 15.95 -3.64
CA THR A 105 8.98 14.70 -2.99
C THR A 105 10.15 14.09 -2.22
N LEU A 106 11.34 14.07 -2.81
CA LEU A 106 12.55 13.55 -2.17
C LEU A 106 12.99 14.39 -0.98
N ILE A 107 12.95 15.73 -1.08
CA ILE A 107 13.23 16.63 0.04
C ILE A 107 12.23 16.36 1.18
N ARG A 108 10.94 16.30 0.87
CA ARG A 108 9.91 16.00 1.87
C ARG A 108 10.13 14.65 2.55
N LEU A 109 10.46 13.60 1.80
CA LEU A 109 10.76 12.29 2.37
C LEU A 109 12.00 12.31 3.26
N ALA A 110 13.05 13.01 2.84
CA ALA A 110 14.26 13.18 3.64
C ALA A 110 13.95 13.89 4.97
N ASP A 111 13.17 14.98 4.95
CA ASP A 111 12.76 15.70 6.16
C ASP A 111 11.94 14.79 7.09
N VAL A 112 10.99 14.04 6.54
CA VAL A 112 10.16 13.09 7.31
C VAL A 112 11.00 12.00 7.94
N PHE A 113 11.87 11.34 7.18
CA PHE A 113 12.64 10.19 7.67
C PHE A 113 13.80 10.57 8.60
N THR A 114 14.32 11.80 8.51
CA THR A 114 15.37 12.31 9.42
C THR A 114 14.84 12.93 10.70
N SER A 115 13.55 13.29 10.76
CA SER A 115 12.91 13.81 11.99
C SER A 115 13.05 12.80 13.15
N PRO A 116 13.27 13.24 14.41
CA PRO A 116 13.33 12.34 15.56
C PRO A 116 11.95 11.87 16.05
N SER A 117 10.86 12.52 15.62
CA SER A 117 9.49 12.24 16.06
C SER A 117 9.06 10.81 15.75
N VAL A 118 8.27 10.20 16.64
CA VAL A 118 7.65 8.88 16.40
C VAL A 118 6.61 9.04 15.30
N LYS A 119 6.77 8.30 14.21
CA LYS A 119 5.97 8.53 13.00
C LYS A 119 5.49 7.25 12.33
N LEU A 120 4.29 7.34 11.77
CA LEU A 120 3.77 6.39 10.80
C LEU A 120 3.68 7.07 9.42
N VAL A 121 4.38 6.50 8.44
CA VAL A 121 4.39 6.97 7.06
C VAL A 121 3.63 5.97 6.20
N LEU A 122 2.60 6.45 5.53
CA LEU A 122 1.75 5.70 4.61
C LEU A 122 1.92 6.34 3.23
N ALA A 123 2.64 5.65 2.36
CA ALA A 123 3.06 6.18 1.08
C ALA A 123 2.43 5.42 -0.09
N ASP A 124 1.96 6.14 -1.11
CA ASP A 124 1.25 5.60 -2.25
C ASP A 124 1.88 6.03 -3.58
N GLU A 125 2.49 5.07 -4.29
CA GLU A 125 3.03 5.19 -5.65
C GLU A 125 3.98 6.39 -5.85
N LEU A 126 5.03 6.47 -5.02
CA LEU A 126 6.03 7.55 -5.07
C LEU A 126 6.93 7.51 -6.32
N GLU A 127 6.97 6.39 -7.03
CA GLU A 127 7.84 6.13 -8.18
C GLU A 127 7.37 6.74 -9.51
N ALA A 128 6.18 7.35 -9.55
CA ALA A 128 5.48 7.67 -10.80
C ALA A 128 6.11 8.75 -11.71
N ILE A 129 7.29 9.29 -11.38
CA ILE A 129 7.89 10.46 -12.04
C ILE A 129 9.21 10.14 -12.77
N THR A 130 9.85 8.99 -12.51
CA THR A 130 11.17 8.66 -13.08
C THR A 130 11.25 7.21 -13.57
N GLU A 131 12.38 6.83 -14.17
CA GLU A 131 12.62 5.47 -14.62
C GLU A 131 12.60 4.49 -13.44
N PRO A 132 11.93 3.31 -13.56
CA PRO A 132 11.77 2.36 -12.46
C PRO A 132 13.09 2.01 -11.74
N GLY A 133 14.16 1.76 -12.50
CA GLY A 133 15.46 1.42 -11.93
C GLY A 133 16.12 2.57 -11.13
N ALA A 134 15.90 3.82 -11.55
CA ALA A 134 16.37 5.00 -10.82
C ALA A 134 15.49 5.26 -9.58
N ALA A 135 14.17 5.13 -9.71
CA ALA A 135 13.21 5.22 -8.60
C ALA A 135 13.55 4.20 -7.51
N ALA A 136 13.74 2.93 -7.88
CA ALA A 136 14.09 1.86 -6.96
C ALA A 136 15.39 2.15 -6.20
N ARG A 137 16.42 2.70 -6.87
CA ARG A 137 17.69 3.07 -6.22
C ARG A 137 17.51 4.20 -5.21
N ILE A 138 16.73 5.22 -5.54
CA ILE A 138 16.51 6.36 -4.66
C ILE A 138 15.64 5.97 -3.47
N LEU A 139 14.54 5.25 -3.72
CA LEU A 139 13.61 4.80 -2.67
C LEU A 139 14.27 3.81 -1.72
N SER A 140 15.04 2.83 -2.21
CA SER A 140 15.80 1.93 -1.32
C SER A 140 16.69 2.69 -0.34
N GLY A 141 17.50 3.65 -0.83
CA GLY A 141 18.34 4.47 0.06
C GLY A 141 17.55 5.31 1.07
N LEU A 142 16.37 5.84 0.68
CA LEU A 142 15.49 6.56 1.61
C LEU A 142 14.86 5.64 2.66
N LEU A 143 14.46 4.43 2.27
CA LEU A 143 13.91 3.42 3.17
C LEU A 143 14.97 2.91 4.14
N ASP A 144 16.21 2.74 3.70
CA ASP A 144 17.34 2.38 4.57
C ASP A 144 17.58 3.46 5.64
N ALA A 145 17.51 4.74 5.24
CA ALA A 145 17.58 5.87 6.17
C ALA A 145 16.39 5.87 7.15
N ALA A 146 15.18 5.60 6.66
CA ALA A 146 13.98 5.49 7.49
C ALA A 146 14.11 4.35 8.52
N MET A 147 14.62 3.18 8.11
CA MET A 147 14.77 2.03 8.99
C MET A 147 15.92 2.18 9.99
N SER A 148 16.96 2.94 9.64
CA SER A 148 18.01 3.35 10.58
C SER A 148 17.49 4.25 11.69
N ASN A 149 16.35 4.91 11.49
CA ASN A 149 15.65 5.69 12.51
C ASN A 149 14.63 4.81 13.26
N PRO A 150 14.84 4.49 14.55
CA PRO A 150 13.94 3.60 15.30
C PRO A 150 12.51 4.15 15.46
N SER A 151 12.34 5.47 15.33
CA SER A 151 11.05 6.17 15.45
C SER A 151 10.17 6.06 14.20
N SER A 152 10.66 5.46 13.11
CA SER A 152 9.92 5.35 11.84
C SER A 152 9.21 4.00 11.71
N SER A 153 7.94 4.05 11.32
CA SER A 153 7.18 2.93 10.74
C SER A 153 6.66 3.34 9.35
N VAL A 154 6.75 2.46 8.36
CA VAL A 154 6.44 2.77 6.96
C VAL A 154 5.64 1.65 6.30
N VAL A 155 4.53 2.01 5.68
CA VAL A 155 3.85 1.16 4.66
C VAL A 155 3.96 1.89 3.32
N LEU A 156 4.60 1.25 2.34
CA LEU A 156 4.79 1.83 1.01
C LEU A 156 4.08 0.98 -0.04
N VAL A 157 3.05 1.53 -0.68
CA VAL A 157 2.44 0.96 -1.88
C VAL A 157 3.30 1.26 -3.08
N THR A 158 3.68 0.21 -3.83
CA THR A 158 4.55 0.34 -5.00
C THR A 158 4.32 -0.75 -6.04
N HIS A 159 4.60 -0.41 -7.30
CA HIS A 159 4.66 -1.32 -8.45
C HIS A 159 6.07 -1.86 -8.72
N ILE A 160 7.09 -1.32 -8.07
CA ILE A 160 8.50 -1.66 -8.29
C ILE A 160 9.11 -2.40 -7.07
N GLY A 161 8.26 -3.11 -6.31
CA GLY A 161 8.68 -3.81 -5.09
C GLY A 161 9.79 -4.83 -5.31
N ASP A 162 9.79 -5.53 -6.44
CA ASP A 162 10.84 -6.47 -6.85
C ASP A 162 12.20 -5.77 -7.06
N GLN A 163 12.19 -4.60 -7.71
CA GLN A 163 13.37 -3.80 -7.96
C GLN A 163 13.92 -3.20 -6.66
N ILE A 164 13.07 -2.85 -5.70
CA ILE A 164 13.50 -2.40 -4.37
C ILE A 164 14.10 -3.58 -3.60
N GLN A 165 13.44 -4.75 -3.58
CA GLN A 165 13.93 -5.97 -2.91
C GLN A 165 15.32 -6.37 -3.39
N SER A 166 15.53 -6.37 -4.72
CA SER A 166 16.82 -6.72 -5.33
C SER A 166 17.99 -5.83 -4.88
N ARG A 167 17.70 -4.68 -4.24
CA ARG A 167 18.68 -3.72 -3.75
C ARG A 167 18.82 -3.74 -2.23
N SER A 168 17.70 -3.87 -1.52
CA SER A 168 17.65 -3.82 -0.05
C SER A 168 17.86 -5.20 0.61
N GLY A 169 17.80 -6.29 -0.15
CA GLY A 169 18.00 -7.66 0.32
C GLY A 169 16.70 -8.43 0.51
N ASP A 170 16.82 -9.75 0.68
CA ASP A 170 15.69 -10.69 0.74
C ASP A 170 14.87 -10.55 2.04
N ASP A 171 15.43 -9.94 3.09
CA ASP A 171 14.77 -9.72 4.38
C ASP A 171 13.73 -8.57 4.33
N LEU A 172 13.65 -7.83 3.22
CA LEU A 172 12.64 -6.78 3.06
C LEU A 172 11.25 -7.40 2.97
N ARG A 173 10.39 -7.10 3.96
CA ARG A 173 8.99 -7.52 3.95
C ARG A 173 8.22 -6.91 2.77
N ILE A 174 7.66 -7.79 1.96
CA ILE A 174 6.76 -7.45 0.86
C ILE A 174 5.46 -8.21 1.05
N ASP A 175 4.36 -7.48 1.09
CA ASP A 175 3.02 -8.00 1.20
C ASP A 175 2.25 -7.78 -0.12
N GLY A 176 1.26 -8.63 -0.38
CA GLY A 176 0.60 -8.69 -1.67
C GLY A 176 -0.92 -8.76 -1.57
N ILE A 177 -1.61 -7.94 -2.37
CA ILE A 177 -3.05 -8.04 -2.63
C ILE A 177 -3.28 -8.57 -4.05
N GLU A 178 -3.86 -9.76 -4.17
CA GLU A 178 -4.10 -10.41 -5.46
C GLU A 178 -5.58 -10.45 -5.83
N ALA A 179 -5.85 -10.20 -7.11
CA ALA A 179 -7.12 -10.54 -7.72
C ALA A 179 -7.11 -12.03 -8.10
N ARG A 180 -8.16 -12.77 -7.74
CA ARG A 180 -8.31 -14.19 -8.06
C ARG A 180 -9.04 -14.43 -9.38
N GLY A 181 -9.73 -13.42 -9.91
CA GLY A 181 -10.49 -13.53 -11.14
C GLY A 181 -11.59 -12.48 -11.25
N LEU A 182 -12.59 -12.79 -12.08
CA LEU A 182 -13.81 -12.02 -12.24
C LEU A 182 -15.00 -12.86 -11.76
N ASP A 183 -15.98 -12.23 -11.13
CA ASP A 183 -17.26 -12.86 -10.78
C ASP A 183 -18.24 -12.91 -11.96
N GLU A 184 -19.44 -13.41 -11.71
CA GLU A 184 -20.53 -13.49 -12.69
C GLU A 184 -20.98 -12.13 -13.25
N ASN A 185 -20.72 -11.03 -12.51
CA ASN A 185 -21.01 -9.66 -12.91
C ASN A 185 -19.81 -8.97 -13.58
N LEU A 186 -18.73 -9.73 -13.80
CA LEU A 186 -17.45 -9.26 -14.35
C LEU A 186 -16.74 -8.26 -13.42
N GLU A 187 -16.98 -8.32 -12.11
CA GLU A 187 -16.26 -7.54 -11.13
C GLU A 187 -15.06 -8.32 -10.57
N LEU A 188 -14.01 -7.59 -10.19
CA LEU A 188 -12.78 -8.20 -9.68
C LEU A 188 -13.03 -8.89 -8.33
N ILE A 189 -12.73 -10.19 -8.27
CA ILE A 189 -12.69 -10.94 -7.02
C ILE A 189 -11.33 -10.70 -6.38
N VAL A 190 -11.29 -9.85 -5.37
CA VAL A 190 -10.06 -9.50 -4.65
C VAL A 190 -10.19 -9.84 -3.18
N ASP A 191 -9.21 -10.59 -2.67
CA ASP A 191 -8.98 -10.69 -1.24
C ASP A 191 -8.18 -9.46 -0.80
N ARG A 192 -8.85 -8.52 -0.15
CA ARG A 192 -8.27 -7.19 0.16
C ARG A 192 -7.36 -7.22 1.38
N THR A 193 -7.29 -8.34 2.11
CA THR A 193 -6.31 -8.53 3.18
C THR A 193 -4.95 -8.86 2.57
N PRO A 194 -3.90 -8.05 2.82
CA PRO A 194 -2.57 -8.35 2.27
C PRO A 194 -2.06 -9.70 2.77
N LYS A 195 -1.55 -10.52 1.85
CA LYS A 195 -0.82 -11.75 2.21
C LYS A 195 0.63 -11.38 2.51
N ARG A 196 1.16 -11.83 3.64
CA ARG A 196 2.53 -11.55 4.06
C ARG A 196 3.55 -12.31 3.23
N GLY A 197 4.68 -11.67 2.93
CA GLY A 197 5.77 -12.27 2.15
C GLY A 197 5.41 -12.56 0.69
N LEU A 198 4.31 -12.00 0.19
CA LEU A 198 3.85 -12.20 -1.18
C LEU A 198 4.17 -10.98 -2.05
N LEU A 199 5.03 -11.18 -3.04
CA LEU A 199 5.20 -10.23 -4.14
C LEU A 199 4.05 -10.38 -5.15
N ALA A 200 2.95 -9.67 -4.92
CA ALA A 200 1.79 -9.71 -5.79
C ALA A 200 2.01 -8.88 -7.06
N ARG A 201 1.58 -9.42 -8.20
CA ARG A 201 1.68 -8.75 -9.51
C ARG A 201 0.38 -8.05 -9.87
N SER A 202 0.48 -7.04 -10.73
CA SER A 202 -0.70 -6.50 -11.39
C SER A 202 -1.32 -7.57 -12.31
N THR A 203 -2.65 -7.62 -12.34
CA THR A 203 -3.44 -8.55 -13.18
C THR A 203 -4.19 -7.78 -14.29
N PRO A 204 -3.49 -7.08 -15.21
CA PRO A 204 -4.12 -6.30 -16.27
C PRO A 204 -4.98 -7.16 -17.20
N GLU A 205 -4.67 -8.46 -17.34
CA GLU A 205 -5.44 -9.42 -18.12
C GLU A 205 -6.89 -9.53 -17.66
N LEU A 206 -7.16 -9.41 -16.35
CA LEU A 206 -8.52 -9.42 -15.82
C LEU A 206 -9.30 -8.16 -16.23
N ILE A 207 -8.63 -7.01 -16.28
CA ILE A 207 -9.24 -5.75 -16.77
C ILE A 207 -9.57 -5.89 -18.25
N VAL A 208 -8.64 -6.42 -19.06
CA VAL A 208 -8.85 -6.62 -20.49
C VAL A 208 -9.97 -7.62 -20.76
N ARG A 209 -10.03 -8.73 -20.02
CA ARG A 209 -11.14 -9.71 -20.11
C ARG A 209 -12.49 -9.09 -19.74
N ARG A 210 -12.55 -8.26 -18.69
CA ARG A 210 -13.76 -7.52 -18.32
C ARG A 210 -14.20 -6.58 -19.45
N LEU A 211 -13.26 -5.83 -20.05
CA LEU A 211 -13.56 -4.93 -21.17
C LEU A 211 -14.06 -5.69 -22.40
N ALA A 212 -13.47 -6.84 -22.71
CA ALA A 212 -13.93 -7.70 -23.80
C ALA A 212 -15.38 -8.17 -23.60
N ALA A 213 -15.70 -8.63 -22.39
CA ALA A 213 -17.02 -9.15 -22.05
C ALA A 213 -18.12 -8.05 -21.95
N ARG A 214 -17.75 -6.79 -21.67
CA ARG A 214 -18.69 -5.65 -21.61
C ARG A 214 -18.81 -4.86 -22.92
N SER A 215 -17.96 -5.15 -23.91
CA SER A 215 -17.96 -4.45 -25.19
C SER A 215 -18.62 -5.29 -26.28
N GLU A 216 -19.17 -4.63 -27.30
CA GLU A 216 -19.70 -5.27 -28.50
C GLU A 216 -18.95 -4.84 -29.76
N GLY A 217 -19.09 -5.62 -30.84
CA GLY A 217 -18.53 -5.29 -32.15
C GLY A 217 -16.99 -5.18 -32.18
N PRO A 218 -16.42 -4.30 -33.02
CA PRO A 218 -14.97 -4.24 -33.25
C PRO A 218 -14.12 -3.99 -31.99
N ALA A 219 -14.68 -3.34 -30.97
CA ALA A 219 -13.99 -3.11 -29.70
C ALA A 219 -13.83 -4.41 -28.90
N SER A 220 -14.87 -5.27 -28.89
CA SER A 220 -14.80 -6.59 -28.26
C SER A 220 -13.73 -7.46 -28.92
N ASP A 221 -13.66 -7.47 -30.25
CA ASP A 221 -12.66 -8.21 -31.01
C ASP A 221 -11.22 -7.73 -30.73
N LEU A 222 -11.03 -6.43 -30.53
CA LEU A 222 -9.74 -5.87 -30.11
C LEU A 222 -9.37 -6.34 -28.70
N PHE A 223 -10.28 -6.23 -27.73
CA PHE A 223 -9.98 -6.63 -26.35
C PHE A 223 -9.77 -8.14 -26.20
N ASN A 224 -10.50 -8.98 -26.94
CA ASN A 224 -10.26 -10.43 -26.98
C ASN A 224 -8.84 -10.75 -27.48
N ARG A 225 -8.40 -10.14 -28.59
CA ARG A 225 -7.02 -10.30 -29.09
C ARG A 225 -5.96 -9.77 -28.13
N LEU A 226 -6.26 -8.71 -27.37
CA LEU A 226 -5.35 -8.21 -26.34
C LEU A 226 -5.28 -9.18 -25.15
N ALA A 227 -6.40 -9.80 -24.76
CA ALA A 227 -6.44 -10.78 -23.68
C ALA A 227 -5.60 -12.02 -23.99
N GLU A 228 -5.59 -12.47 -25.25
CA GLU A 228 -4.77 -13.60 -25.71
C GLU A 228 -3.26 -13.39 -25.52
N ARG A 229 -2.78 -12.13 -25.55
CA ARG A 229 -1.36 -11.80 -25.33
C ARG A 229 -0.86 -12.01 -23.89
N PHE A 230 -1.77 -12.24 -22.95
CA PHE A 230 -1.43 -12.52 -21.55
C PHE A 230 -1.41 -14.03 -21.23
N THR A 231 -1.69 -14.88 -22.22
CA THR A 231 -1.69 -16.35 -22.09
C THR A 231 -0.42 -17.02 -22.65
N ASP A 232 0.51 -16.23 -23.21
CA ASP A 232 1.85 -16.64 -23.67
C ASP A 232 2.92 -16.38 -22.59
#